data_AF-A0A1V0UZH4-F1
#
_entry.id   AF-A0A1V0UZH4-F1
#
_cell.length_a   1.000
_cell.length_b   1.000
_cell.length_c   1.000
_cell.angle_alpha   90.00
_cell.angle_beta   90.00
_cell.angle_gamma   90.00
#
_symmetry.space_group_name_H-M   'P 1'
#
loop_
_entity.id
_entity.type
_entity.pdbx_description
1 polymer ?
#
loop_
_entity_poly.entity_id
_entity_poly.type
_entity_poly.pdbx_seq_one_letter_code
_entity_poly.pdbx_strand_id
1 'polypeptide(L)'
;MFTPAWAKDANGNDIPTHYEIRGNDLVQKVEFNENTAFPVVADPNWFQIAKCAGAITWFLGTNVFSVYKIIKIKKYMQELGGVFEAAELMLKASTWEERMKYGGKALVGLAAELSGVGALSVCWG
;
A
#
# COMPACT_ATOMS: atom_id res chain seq x y z
N MET A 1 -11.83 7.07 13.62
CA MET A 1 -11.20 8.19 14.31
C MET A 1 -10.29 8.86 13.30
N PHE A 2 -10.48 10.15 13.03
CA PHE A 2 -9.66 10.90 12.07
C PHE A 2 -8.48 11.54 12.80
N THR A 3 -7.27 11.38 12.27
CA THR A 3 -6.07 12.06 12.73
C THR A 3 -5.90 13.38 11.98
N PRO A 4 -5.22 14.39 12.56
CA PRO A 4 -4.81 15.56 11.79
C PRO A 4 -3.95 15.16 10.59
N ALA A 5 -4.08 15.90 9.48
CA ALA A 5 -3.23 15.71 8.31
C ALA A 5 -1.76 15.89 8.69
N TRP A 6 -0.91 15.01 8.17
CA TRP A 6 0.55 15.12 8.29
C TRP A 6 1.21 14.67 6.99
N ALA A 7 2.38 15.24 6.70
CA ALA A 7 3.27 14.73 5.66
C ALA A 7 4.72 14.87 6.10
N LYS A 8 5.57 13.98 5.59
CA LYS A 8 7.01 13.98 5.84
C LYS A 8 7.79 13.91 4.53
N ASP A 9 8.91 14.63 4.49
CA ASP A 9 9.86 14.57 3.39
C ASP A 9 10.78 13.34 3.52
N ALA A 10 11.65 13.12 2.52
CA ALA A 10 12.58 11.98 2.51
C ALA A 10 13.62 12.01 3.65
N ASN A 11 13.85 13.16 4.27
CA ASN A 11 14.73 13.33 5.42
C ASN A 11 13.96 13.16 6.76
N GLY A 12 12.64 12.96 6.71
CA GLY A 12 11.77 12.81 7.88
C GLY A 12 11.24 14.12 8.47
N ASN A 13 11.52 15.27 7.83
CA ASN A 13 11.05 16.57 8.27
C ASN A 13 9.54 16.70 8.05
N ASP A 14 8.84 17.32 8.99
CA ASP A 14 7.41 17.62 8.85
C ASP A 14 7.18 18.71 7.80
N ILE A 15 6.17 18.49 6.95
CA ILE A 15 5.70 19.44 5.95
C ILE A 15 4.34 19.97 6.40
N PRO A 16 4.07 21.28 6.32
CA PRO A 16 2.75 21.84 6.60
C PRO A 16 1.67 21.21 5.69
N THR A 17 0.59 20.74 6.32
CA THR A 17 -0.55 20.14 5.60
C THR A 17 -1.89 20.44 6.26
N HIS A 18 -2.95 20.41 5.47
CA HIS A 18 -4.34 20.47 5.94
C HIS A 18 -5.26 19.67 5.02
N TYR A 19 -6.46 19.36 5.47
CA TYR A 19 -7.50 18.80 4.61
C TYR A 19 -8.41 19.89 4.05
N GLU A 20 -8.82 19.73 2.80
CA GLU A 20 -9.87 20.50 2.14
C GLU A 20 -10.95 19.55 1.62
N ILE A 21 -12.21 19.96 1.72
CA ILE A 21 -13.32 19.25 1.06
C ILE A 21 -13.47 19.83 -0.35
N ARG A 22 -13.45 18.97 -1.37
CA ARG A 22 -13.69 19.34 -2.76
C ARG A 22 -14.82 18.49 -3.32
N GLY A 23 -16.01 19.07 -3.41
CA GLY A 23 -17.21 18.30 -3.78
C GLY A 23 -17.49 17.24 -2.72
N ASN A 24 -17.37 15.96 -3.09
CA ASN A 24 -17.54 14.82 -2.19
C ASN A 24 -16.21 14.18 -1.76
N ASP A 25 -15.08 14.76 -2.15
CA ASP A 25 -13.75 14.25 -1.87
C ASP A 25 -13.10 14.99 -0.70
N LEU A 26 -12.43 14.23 0.19
CA LEU A 26 -11.52 14.78 1.19
C LEU A 26 -10.10 14.77 0.61
N VAL A 27 -9.52 15.95 0.40
CA VAL A 27 -8.21 16.12 -0.23
C VAL A 27 -7.22 16.65 0.78
N GLN A 28 -6.10 15.94 0.98
CA GLN A 28 -4.96 16.47 1.72
C GLN A 28 -4.15 17.42 0.84
N LYS A 29 -3.91 18.63 1.34
CA LYS A 29 -2.98 19.60 0.77
C LYS A 29 -1.64 19.53 1.46
N VAL A 30 -0.57 19.45 0.67
CA VAL A 30 0.81 19.41 1.12
C VAL A 30 1.54 20.63 0.58
N GLU A 31 2.05 21.49 1.47
CA GLU A 31 2.72 22.74 1.12
C GLU A 31 4.24 22.55 1.09
N PHE A 32 4.77 22.05 -0.04
CA PHE A 32 6.20 21.88 -0.24
C PHE A 32 6.86 23.11 -0.89
N ASN A 33 8.17 23.25 -0.70
CA ASN A 33 9.00 24.33 -1.24
C ASN A 33 10.34 23.79 -1.79
N GLU A 34 11.26 24.66 -2.24
CA GLU A 34 12.55 24.25 -2.80
C GLU A 34 13.46 23.44 -1.84
N ASN A 35 13.21 23.51 -0.53
CA ASN A 35 13.98 22.77 0.47
C ASN A 35 13.37 21.39 0.79
N THR A 36 12.22 21.04 0.20
CA THR A 36 11.55 19.77 0.46
C THR A 36 12.23 18.62 -0.29
N ALA A 37 12.71 17.61 0.45
CA ALA A 37 13.32 16.43 -0.14
C ALA A 37 12.25 15.39 -0.56
N PHE A 38 12.25 14.99 -1.83
CA PHE A 38 11.34 13.97 -2.34
C PHE A 38 11.94 12.56 -2.23
N PRO A 39 11.12 11.51 -2.07
CA PRO A 39 9.64 11.53 -2.06
C PRO A 39 9.04 12.08 -0.77
N VAL A 40 7.81 12.59 -0.88
CA VAL A 40 6.99 13.01 0.26
C VAL A 40 5.96 11.92 0.56
N VAL A 41 5.84 11.55 1.83
CA VAL A 41 4.82 10.63 2.35
C VAL A 41 3.74 11.45 3.06
N ALA A 42 2.48 11.28 2.65
CA ALA A 42 1.34 12.05 3.16
C ALA A 42 0.27 11.09 3.70
N ASP A 43 0.07 11.12 5.01
CA ASP A 43 -0.95 10.40 5.79
C ASP A 43 -1.40 9.00 5.26
N PRO A 44 -0.48 8.04 5.07
CA PRO A 44 -0.84 6.66 4.77
C PRO A 44 -1.72 6.06 5.88
N ASN A 45 -2.71 5.27 5.47
CA ASN A 45 -3.56 4.53 6.39
C ASN A 45 -2.83 3.29 6.93
N TRP A 46 -1.93 3.50 7.89
CA TRP A 46 -1.12 2.47 8.53
C TRP A 46 -1.94 1.30 9.07
N PHE A 47 -3.14 1.57 9.59
CA PHE A 47 -4.01 0.54 10.12
C PHE A 47 -4.53 -0.41 9.03
N GLN A 48 -4.93 0.13 7.88
CA GLN A 48 -5.34 -0.70 6.74
C GLN A 48 -4.17 -1.46 6.14
N ILE A 49 -2.99 -0.83 6.03
CA ILE A 49 -1.76 -1.50 5.59
C ILE A 49 -1.46 -2.68 6.51
N ALA A 50 -1.48 -2.46 7.84
CA ALA A 50 -1.23 -3.51 8.82
C ALA A 50 -2.26 -4.65 8.75
N LYS A 51 -3.54 -4.32 8.54
CA LYS A 51 -4.59 -5.34 8.34
C LYS A 51 -4.36 -6.17 7.08
N CYS A 52 -4.03 -5.53 5.95
CA CYS A 52 -3.73 -6.25 4.72
C CYS A 52 -2.47 -7.12 4.88
N ALA A 53 -1.39 -6.59 5.44
CA ALA A 53 -0.17 -7.33 5.74
C ALA A 53 -0.43 -8.54 6.66
N GLY A 54 -1.27 -8.37 7.68
CA GLY A 54 -1.71 -9.43 8.58
C GLY A 54 -2.52 -10.51 7.87
N ALA A 55 -3.48 -10.11 7.03
CA ALA A 55 -4.30 -11.03 6.24
C ALA A 55 -3.45 -11.84 5.24
N ILE A 56 -2.48 -11.19 4.60
CA ILE A 56 -1.50 -11.83 3.73
C ILE A 56 -0.64 -12.84 4.50
N THR A 57 -0.11 -12.45 5.65
CA THR A 57 0.72 -13.33 6.50
C THR A 57 -0.08 -14.55 6.95
N TRP A 58 -1.32 -14.33 7.40
CA TRP A 58 -2.24 -15.40 7.75
C TRP A 58 -2.50 -16.33 6.57
N PHE A 59 -2.82 -15.76 5.40
CA PHE A 59 -3.06 -16.50 4.15
C PHE A 59 -1.87 -17.41 3.79
N LEU A 60 -0.64 -16.89 3.88
CA LEU A 60 0.58 -17.66 3.62
C LEU A 60 0.89 -18.72 4.69
N GLY A 61 0.36 -18.54 5.91
CA GLY A 61 0.44 -19.52 6.99
C GLY A 61 -0.61 -20.63 6.90
N THR A 62 -1.61 -20.49 6.01
CA THR A 62 -2.60 -21.54 5.79
C THR A 62 -2.05 -22.66 4.91
N ASN A 63 -2.20 -23.91 5.33
CA ASN A 63 -1.73 -25.08 4.58
C ASN A 63 -2.69 -25.54 3.45
N VAL A 64 -3.68 -24.71 3.08
CA VAL A 64 -4.73 -25.09 2.13
C VAL A 64 -4.37 -24.78 0.66
N PHE A 65 -3.28 -24.07 0.40
CA PHE A 65 -2.84 -23.72 -0.96
C PHE A 65 -1.60 -24.52 -1.38
N SER A 66 -1.38 -24.61 -2.70
CA SER A 66 -0.19 -25.29 -3.22
C SER A 66 1.09 -24.57 -2.76
N VAL A 67 2.10 -25.35 -2.36
CA VAL A 67 3.41 -24.85 -1.93
C VAL A 67 4.04 -23.94 -3.00
N TYR A 68 3.83 -24.27 -4.28
CA TYR A 68 4.30 -23.46 -5.41
C TYR A 68 3.70 -22.04 -5.40
N LYS A 69 2.39 -21.91 -5.17
CA LYS A 69 1.72 -20.61 -5.09
C LYS A 69 2.26 -19.77 -3.93
N ILE A 70 2.45 -20.39 -2.76
CA ILE A 70 3.02 -19.72 -1.58
C ILE A 70 4.45 -19.22 -1.86
N ILE A 71 5.30 -20.06 -2.49
CA ILE A 71 6.67 -19.66 -2.86
C ILE A 71 6.66 -18.49 -3.83
N LYS A 72 5.80 -18.53 -4.85
CA LYS A 72 5.68 -17.47 -5.85
C LYS A 72 5.23 -16.15 -5.23
N ILE A 73 4.25 -16.18 -4.33
CA ILE A 73 3.77 -15.01 -3.61
C ILE A 73 4.88 -14.41 -2.72
N LYS A 74 5.60 -15.26 -1.96
CA LYS A 74 6.74 -14.80 -1.15
C LYS A 74 7.82 -14.14 -2.01
N LYS A 75 8.10 -14.69 -3.20
CA LYS A 75 9.05 -14.10 -4.15
C LYS A 75 8.60 -12.70 -4.59
N TYR A 76 7.32 -12.53 -4.98
CA TYR A 76 6.82 -11.20 -5.35
C TYR A 76 6.90 -10.21 -4.19
N MET A 77 6.59 -10.62 -2.96
CA MET A 77 6.73 -9.74 -1.78
C MET A 77 8.18 -9.32 -1.55
N GLN A 78 9.13 -10.26 -1.68
CA GLN A 78 10.55 -9.94 -1.56
C GLN A 78 11.00 -8.95 -2.64
N GLU A 79 10.53 -9.11 -3.89
CA GLU A 79 10.81 -8.16 -4.97
C GLU A 79 10.21 -6.76 -4.72
N LEU A 80 9.11 -6.68 -3.96
CA LEU A 80 8.43 -5.43 -3.62
C LEU A 80 8.94 -4.77 -2.32
N GLY A 81 9.91 -5.38 -1.64
CA GLY A 81 10.50 -4.85 -0.40
C GLY A 81 9.99 -5.50 0.88
N GLY A 82 8.98 -6.37 0.82
CA GLY A 82 8.44 -7.06 1.97
C GLY A 82 6.91 -7.20 1.92
N VAL A 83 6.35 -7.77 2.99
CA VAL A 83 4.90 -7.93 3.14
C VAL A 83 4.20 -6.58 3.32
N PHE A 84 4.82 -5.64 4.04
CA PHE A 84 4.20 -4.35 4.36
C PHE A 84 4.21 -3.42 3.15
N GLU A 85 5.33 -3.34 2.44
CA GLU A 85 5.49 -2.58 1.21
C GLU A 85 4.57 -3.14 0.12
N ALA A 86 4.49 -4.47 0.00
CA ALA A 86 3.55 -5.10 -0.92
C ALA A 86 2.08 -4.79 -0.54
N ALA A 87 1.73 -4.81 0.75
CA ALA A 87 0.39 -4.46 1.22
C ALA A 87 0.04 -2.98 0.96
N GLU A 88 0.98 -2.08 1.21
CA GLU A 88 0.83 -0.65 0.91
C GLU A 88 0.62 -0.42 -0.59
N LEU A 89 1.46 -1.03 -1.43
CA LEU A 89 1.33 -0.94 -2.88
C LEU A 89 0.02 -1.54 -3.39
N MET A 90 -0.46 -2.64 -2.80
CA MET A 90 -1.76 -3.23 -3.12
C MET A 90 -2.93 -2.30 -2.80
N LEU A 91 -2.86 -1.59 -1.67
CA LEU A 91 -3.89 -0.63 -1.24
C LEU A 91 -3.83 0.68 -2.04
N LYS A 92 -2.62 1.12 -2.41
CA LYS A 92 -2.42 2.35 -3.18
C LYS A 92 -2.81 2.21 -4.65
N ALA A 93 -2.66 1.01 -5.22
CA ALA A 93 -2.93 0.73 -6.63
C ALA A 93 -4.27 0.00 -6.79
N SER A 94 -5.31 0.74 -7.13
CA SER A 94 -6.67 0.21 -7.29
C SER A 94 -6.83 -0.54 -8.63
N THR A 95 -6.16 -0.08 -9.69
CA THR A 95 -6.26 -0.65 -11.04
C THR A 95 -5.04 -1.50 -11.43
N TRP A 96 -5.18 -2.33 -12.47
CA TRP A 96 -4.05 -3.11 -13.02
C TRP A 96 -2.95 -2.21 -13.62
N GLU A 97 -3.32 -1.08 -14.20
CA GLU A 97 -2.38 -0.09 -14.74
C GLU A 97 -1.57 0.57 -13.62
N GLU A 98 -2.24 1.02 -12.55
CA GLU A 98 -1.56 1.56 -11.37
C GLU A 98 -0.62 0.54 -10.74
N ARG A 99 -1.02 -0.73 -10.68
CA ARG A 99 -0.16 -1.80 -10.15
C ARG A 99 1.10 -1.97 -10.99
N MET A 100 0.96 -1.91 -12.31
CA MET A 100 2.12 -1.95 -13.20
C MET A 100 3.00 -0.70 -13.03
N LYS A 101 2.41 0.48 -12.88
CA LYS A 101 3.12 1.75 -12.70
C LYS A 101 3.91 1.81 -11.39
N TYR A 102 3.30 1.40 -10.27
CA TYR A 102 3.88 1.55 -8.94
C TYR A 102 4.74 0.36 -8.50
N GLY A 103 4.42 -0.86 -8.93
CA GLY A 103 5.15 -2.06 -8.50
C GLY A 103 5.46 -3.06 -9.62
N GLY A 104 5.28 -2.67 -10.88
CA GLY A 104 5.69 -3.46 -12.04
C GLY A 104 5.06 -4.84 -12.10
N LYS A 105 5.78 -5.77 -12.75
CA LYS A 105 5.34 -7.16 -12.92
C LYS A 105 5.20 -7.89 -11.59
N ALA A 106 5.99 -7.53 -10.57
CA ALA A 106 5.93 -8.16 -9.26
C ALA A 106 4.60 -7.88 -8.57
N LEU A 107 4.14 -6.62 -8.57
CA LEU A 107 2.86 -6.24 -7.97
C LEU A 107 1.67 -6.76 -8.77
N VAL A 108 1.74 -6.72 -10.10
CA VAL A 108 0.70 -7.33 -10.96
C VAL A 108 0.63 -8.85 -10.72
N GLY A 109 1.76 -9.53 -10.67
CA GLY A 109 1.83 -10.96 -10.38
C GLY A 109 1.29 -11.30 -9.01
N LEU A 110 1.65 -10.51 -7.99
CA LEU A 110 1.11 -10.65 -6.64
C LEU A 110 -0.40 -10.49 -6.62
N ALA A 111 -0.92 -9.39 -7.17
CA ALA A 111 -2.36 -9.13 -7.22
C ALA A 111 -3.13 -10.25 -7.92
N ALA A 112 -2.58 -10.82 -9.00
CA ALA A 112 -3.18 -11.96 -9.69
C ALA A 112 -3.27 -13.19 -8.78
N GLU A 113 -2.22 -13.52 -8.04
CA GLU A 113 -2.22 -14.65 -7.11
C GLU A 113 -3.18 -14.47 -5.93
N LEU A 114 -3.36 -13.23 -5.45
CA LEU A 114 -4.22 -12.89 -4.31
C LEU A 114 -5.69 -12.63 -4.70
N SER A 115 -5.96 -12.36 -5.99
CA SER A 115 -7.31 -12.07 -6.47
C SER A 115 -8.29 -13.21 -6.21
N GLY A 116 -9.54 -12.87 -5.87
CA GLY A 116 -10.60 -13.85 -5.59
C GLY A 116 -10.49 -14.57 -4.24
N VAL A 117 -9.46 -14.28 -3.43
CA VAL A 117 -9.33 -14.83 -2.08
C VAL A 117 -10.11 -13.98 -1.09
N GLY A 118 -11.24 -14.49 -0.59
CA GLY A 118 -12.13 -13.74 0.31
C GLY A 118 -11.46 -13.23 1.60
N ALA A 119 -10.53 -14.01 2.17
CA ALA A 119 -9.76 -13.61 3.35
C ALA A 119 -8.84 -12.40 3.10
N LEU A 120 -8.55 -12.07 1.84
CA LEU A 120 -7.70 -10.94 1.44
C LEU A 120 -8.52 -9.74 0.94
N SER A 121 -9.84 -9.75 1.09
CA SER A 121 -10.72 -8.63 0.72
C SER A 121 -10.26 -7.28 1.29
N VAL A 122 -9.67 -7.29 2.50
CA VAL A 122 -9.12 -6.08 3.15
C VAL A 122 -7.93 -5.44 2.41
N CYS A 123 -7.31 -6.16 1.47
CA CYS A 123 -6.23 -5.65 0.62
C CYS A 123 -6.72 -4.98 -0.67
N TRP A 124 -8.04 -4.96 -0.91
CA TRP A 124 -8.67 -4.37 -2.08
C TRP A 124 -9.51 -3.20 -1.58
N GLY A 125 -8.87 -2.04 -1.44
CA GLY A 125 -9.51 -0.78 -1.07
C GLY A 125 -10.37 -0.21 -2.19
#